data_AF-A0A1I2BBX5-F1
#
_entry.id   AF-A0A1I2BBX5-F1
#
_cell.length_a   1.000
_cell.length_b   1.000
_cell.length_c   1.000
_cell.angle_alpha   90.00
_cell.angle_beta   90.00
_cell.angle_gamma   90.00
#
_symmetry.space_group_name_H-M   'P 1'
#
loop_
_entity.id
_entity.type
_entity.pdbx_description
1 polymer ?
#
loop_
_entity_poly.entity_id
_entity_poly.type
_entity_poly.pdbx_seq_one_letter_code
_entity_poly.pdbx_strand_id
1 'polypeptide(L)' 'MEAYNDLMKLIKLTGERAKLEAKANGTYVVYKDKMGNLVKEHSDGKKEILAEGN' A
#
# COMPACT_ATOMS: atom_id res chain seq x y z
N MET A 1 4.22 24.87 -4.45
CA MET A 1 3.65 24.17 -3.28
C MET A 1 2.44 23.29 -3.68
N GLU A 2 1.62 23.68 -4.67
CA GLU A 2 0.51 22.86 -5.21
C GLU A 2 0.92 21.47 -5.74
N ALA A 3 1.95 21.40 -6.60
CA ALA A 3 2.34 20.14 -7.24
C ALA A 3 2.70 19.01 -6.25
N TYR A 4 3.26 19.33 -5.08
CA TYR A 4 3.56 18.35 -4.04
C TYR A 4 2.28 17.77 -3.41
N ASN A 5 1.28 18.60 -3.19
CA ASN A 5 0.01 18.18 -2.62
C ASN A 5 -0.76 17.28 -3.60
N ASP A 6 -0.72 17.59 -4.89
CA ASP A 6 -1.37 16.78 -5.90
C ASP A 6 -0.66 15.45 -6.12
N LEU A 7 0.67 15.43 -6.10
CA LEU A 7 1.44 14.18 -6.09
C LEU A 7 1.06 13.30 -4.89
N MET A 8 0.94 13.87 -3.70
CA MET A 8 0.53 13.12 -2.51
C MET A 8 -0.90 12.57 -2.61
N LYS A 9 -1.83 13.29 -3.24
CA LYS A 9 -3.18 12.78 -3.51
C LYS A 9 -3.13 11.60 -4.47
N LEU A 10 -2.36 11.71 -5.55
CA LEU A 10 -2.21 10.65 -6.55
C LEU A 10 -1.63 9.37 -5.93
N ILE A 11 -0.57 9.48 -5.13
CA ILE A 11 0.04 8.34 -4.42
C ILE A 11 -0.97 7.63 -3.50
N LYS A 12 -1.82 8.39 -2.79
CA LYS A 12 -2.86 7.81 -1.94
C LYS A 12 -3.92 7.08 -2.75
N LEU A 13 -4.43 7.72 -3.80
CA LEU A 13 -5.48 7.15 -4.66
C LEU A 13 -5.02 5.86 -5.35
N THR A 14 -3.78 5.81 -5.85
CA THR A 14 -3.25 4.60 -6.47
C THR A 14 -3.08 3.47 -5.45
N GLY A 15 -2.64 3.77 -4.23
CA GLY A 15 -2.55 2.80 -3.14
C GLY A 15 -3.91 2.26 -2.69
N GLU A 16 -4.91 3.13 -2.55
CA GLU A 16 -6.29 2.73 -2.21
C GLU A 16 -6.90 1.85 -3.30
N ARG A 17 -6.68 2.20 -4.57
CA ARG A 17 -7.16 1.40 -5.70
C ARG A 17 -6.51 0.03 -5.74
N ALA A 18 -5.19 -0.05 -5.53
CA ALA A 18 -4.47 -1.32 -5.49
C ALA A 18 -4.98 -2.24 -4.37
N LYS A 19 -5.30 -1.70 -3.19
CA LYS A 19 -5.92 -2.47 -2.09
C LYS A 19 -7.30 -3.01 -2.44
N LEU A 20 -8.15 -2.17 -3.05
CA LEU A 20 -9.50 -2.57 -3.46
C LEU A 20 -9.45 -3.67 -4.53
N GLU A 21 -8.57 -3.53 -5.52
CA GLU A 21 -8.40 -4.53 -6.58
C GLU A 21 -7.79 -5.83 -6.06
N ALA A 22 -6.83 -5.76 -5.14
CA ALA A 22 -6.30 -6.94 -4.47
C ALA A 22 -7.40 -7.68 -3.70
N LYS A 23 -8.25 -6.95 -2.98
CA LYS A 23 -9.39 -7.50 -2.26
C LYS A 23 -10.43 -8.16 -3.17
N ALA A 24 -10.78 -7.49 -4.27
CA ALA A 24 -11.77 -7.99 -5.22
C ALA A 24 -11.30 -9.27 -5.95
N ASN A 25 -9.99 -9.39 -6.21
CA ASN A 25 -9.42 -10.53 -6.92
C ASN A 25 -8.85 -11.62 -6.01
N GLY A 26 -9.00 -11.50 -4.69
CA GLY A 26 -8.48 -12.49 -3.74
C GLY A 26 -6.94 -12.62 -3.73
N THR A 27 -6.24 -11.51 -4.00
CA THR A 27 -4.77 -11.47 -4.02
C THR A 27 -4.25 -10.51 -2.94
N TYR A 28 -2.95 -10.20 -2.98
CA TYR A 28 -2.27 -9.35 -2.01
C TYR A 28 -1.68 -8.10 -2.66
N VAL A 29 -1.46 -7.07 -1.83
CA VAL A 29 -0.69 -5.87 -2.17
C VAL A 29 0.56 -5.81 -1.31
N VAL A 30 1.67 -5.35 -1.88
CA VAL A 30 2.92 -5.11 -1.13
C VAL A 30 3.20 -3.61 -1.12
N TYR A 31 3.46 -3.04 0.04
CA TYR A 31 3.80 -1.62 0.19
C TYR A 31 4.83 -1.41 1.31
N LYS A 32 5.51 -0.27 1.27
CA LYS A 32 6.41 0.16 2.35
C LYS A 32 5.63 0.94 3.40
N ASP A 33 5.69 0.53 4.66
CA ASP A 33 5.05 1.25 5.76
C ASP A 33 5.85 2.50 6.16
N LYS A 34 5.33 3.27 7.12
CA LYS A 34 5.97 4.49 7.61
C LYS A 34 7.29 4.23 8.36
N MET A 35 7.48 3.01 8.86
CA MET A 35 8.70 2.56 9.54
C MET A 35 9.74 2.02 8.55
N GLY A 36 9.35 1.89 7.28
CA GLY A 36 10.20 1.39 6.21
C GLY A 36 10.10 -0.12 5.99
N ASN A 37 9.23 -0.82 6.69
CA ASN A 37 9.01 -2.25 6.51
C ASN A 37 8.25 -2.52 5.21
N LEU A 38 8.61 -3.61 4.53
CA LEU A 38 7.82 -4.16 3.43
C LEU A 38 6.68 -4.99 4.02
N VAL A 39 5.45 -4.54 3.81
CA VAL A 39 4.24 -5.20 4.30
C VAL A 39 3.48 -5.78 3.13
N LYS A 40 3.17 -7.08 3.20
CA LYS A 40 2.21 -7.76 2.35
C LYS A 40 0.85 -7.76 3.05
N GLU A 41 -0.16 -7.16 2.43
CA GLU A 41 -1.54 -7.14 2.92
C GLU A 41 -2.42 -7.97 1.98
N HIS A 42 -3.06 -9.01 2.53
CA HIS A 42 -3.94 -9.92 1.82
C HIS A 42 -5.38 -9.40 1.76
N SER A 43 -6.19 -9.96 0.86
CA SER A 43 -7.61 -9.61 0.67
C SER A 43 -8.49 -9.80 1.91
N ASP A 44 -8.10 -10.68 2.82
CA ASP A 44 -8.76 -10.95 4.11
C ASP A 44 -8.35 -9.96 5.22
N GLY A 45 -7.42 -9.04 4.92
CA GLY A 45 -6.86 -8.08 5.87
C GLY A 45 -5.67 -8.60 6.67
N LYS A 46 -5.22 -9.84 6.45
CA LYS A 46 -4.00 -10.37 7.05
C LYS A 46 -2.79 -9.59 6.54
N LYS A 47 -1.92 -9.16 7.45
CA LYS A 47 -0.69 -8.43 7.13
C LYS A 47 0.51 -9.26 7.53
N GLU A 48 1.46 -9.38 6.63
CA GLU A 48 2.73 -10.08 6.83
C GLU A 48 3.88 -9.11 6.55
N ILE A 49 4.84 -9.03 7.47
CA ILE A 49 6.07 -8.27 7.26
C ILE A 49 7.03 -9.15 6.45
N LEU A 50 7.37 -8.72 5.24
CA LEU A 50 8.29 -9.43 4.36
C LEU A 50 9.75 -9.07 4.62
N ALA A 51 10.00 -7.82 4.99
CA ALA A 51 11.32 -7.32 5.34
C ALA A 51 11.19 -6.13 6.28
N GLU A 52 12.08 -6.04 7.25
CA GLU A 52 12.18 -4.90 8.15
C GLU A 52 12.91 -3.74 7.45
N GLY A 53 12.47 -2.51 7.73
CA GLY A 53 13.18 -1.32 7.31
C GLY A 53 14.48 -1.20 8.09
N ASN A 54 15.63 -1.25 7.40
CA ASN A 54 16.93 -0.93 7.99
C ASN A 54 17.04 0.54 8.38
#